data_AF-A0A2V4E940-F1
#
_entry.id   AF-A0A2V4E940-F1
#
_cell.length_a   1.000
_cell.length_b   1.000
_cell.length_c   1.000
_cell.angle_alpha   90.00
_cell.angle_beta   90.00
_cell.angle_gamma   90.00
#
_symmetry.space_group_name_H-M   'P 1'
#
loop_
_entity.id
_entity.type
_entity.pdbx_description
1 polymer ?
#
loop_
_entity_poly.entity_id
_entity_poly.type
_entity_poly.pdbx_seq_one_letter_code
_entity_poly.pdbx_strand_id
1 'polypeptide(L)'
;MSNDVYGYILLNTKLDYKSTFNNYIKSSSLNIRDINKRELFNYPPNLIPNNESFIFDIADGPNSINAEYLIDYSEFAPDTDIDFPTDPKERLDILINTLIDMINITNTSKMVVSMTQCNQIETIKKIKFAEMRDVIHADFAKYQNPPNTLYEIICE
;
A
#
# COMPACT_ATOMS: atom_id res chain seq x y z
N MET A 1 7.52 -12.30 -11.77
CA MET A 1 7.13 -12.47 -10.35
C MET A 1 5.90 -11.58 -10.17
N SER A 2 5.07 -11.70 -9.13
CA SER A 2 3.97 -10.73 -8.92
C SER A 2 4.32 -9.87 -7.75
N ASN A 3 4.33 -8.56 -7.94
CA ASN A 3 4.48 -7.61 -6.85
C ASN A 3 3.09 -7.16 -6.40
N ASP A 4 2.78 -7.35 -5.13
CA ASP A 4 1.43 -7.18 -4.61
C ASP A 4 1.42 -6.21 -3.42
N VAL A 5 0.52 -5.23 -3.48
CA VAL A 5 0.24 -4.28 -2.40
C VAL A 5 -1.23 -4.36 -2.06
N TYR A 6 -1.55 -4.77 -0.84
CA TYR A 6 -2.92 -4.88 -0.38
C TYR A 6 -2.99 -4.73 1.14
N GLY A 7 -4.17 -4.40 1.64
CA GLY A 7 -4.31 -4.04 3.03
C GLY A 7 -5.71 -3.59 3.39
N TYR A 8 -5.83 -2.94 4.53
CA TYR A 8 -7.08 -2.33 4.95
C TYR A 8 -6.85 -1.10 5.84
N ILE A 9 -7.86 -0.23 5.86
CA ILE A 9 -7.96 0.91 6.76
C ILE A 9 -9.13 0.69 7.70
N LEU A 10 -8.94 0.90 8.99
CA LEU A 10 -10.06 0.95 9.93
C LEU A 10 -10.83 2.25 9.76
N LEU A 11 -12.12 2.14 9.47
CA LEU A 11 -12.95 3.31 9.17
C LEU A 11 -13.55 3.90 10.44
N ASN A 12 -13.45 5.22 10.59
CA ASN A 12 -14.14 5.95 11.65
C ASN A 12 -15.56 6.29 11.20
N THR A 13 -16.55 5.57 11.72
CA THR A 13 -17.98 5.72 11.33
C THR A 13 -18.59 7.07 11.68
N LYS A 14 -17.90 7.90 12.46
CA LYS A 14 -18.36 9.23 12.87
C LYS A 14 -17.98 10.35 11.90
N LEU A 15 -17.13 10.06 10.91
CA LEU A 15 -16.61 11.06 9.96
C LEU A 15 -17.19 10.84 8.57
N ASP A 16 -17.55 11.95 7.91
CA ASP A 16 -17.99 11.92 6.52
C ASP A 16 -16.79 12.10 5.57
N TYR A 17 -16.05 11.01 5.34
CA TYR A 17 -14.93 10.97 4.39
C TYR A 17 -15.30 10.35 3.04
N LYS A 18 -16.49 9.71 2.94
CA LYS A 18 -16.80 8.80 1.81
C LYS A 18 -16.75 9.49 0.45
N SER A 19 -17.32 10.68 0.34
CA SER A 19 -17.32 11.42 -0.94
C SER A 19 -15.92 11.83 -1.35
N THR A 20 -15.14 12.42 -0.45
CA THR A 20 -13.74 12.83 -0.67
C THR A 20 -12.86 11.63 -1.01
N PHE A 21 -12.98 10.54 -0.27
CA PHE A 21 -12.19 9.33 -0.46
C PHE A 21 -12.51 8.64 -1.80
N ASN A 22 -13.79 8.53 -2.15
CA ASN A 22 -14.19 7.98 -3.45
C ASN A 22 -13.72 8.85 -4.62
N ASN A 23 -13.74 10.18 -4.47
CA ASN A 23 -13.21 11.08 -5.48
C ASN A 23 -11.69 10.91 -5.62
N TYR A 24 -10.97 10.80 -4.51
CA TYR A 24 -9.54 10.54 -4.49
C TYR A 24 -9.19 9.26 -5.24
N ILE A 25 -9.83 8.12 -4.90
CA ILE A 25 -9.63 6.84 -5.56
C ILE A 25 -9.83 6.96 -7.08
N LYS A 26 -10.92 7.62 -7.51
CA LYS A 26 -11.22 7.81 -8.95
C LYS A 26 -10.22 8.69 -9.68
N SER A 27 -9.59 9.63 -8.99
CA SER A 27 -8.60 10.55 -9.56
C SER A 27 -7.16 10.05 -9.45
N SER A 28 -6.92 8.97 -8.69
CA SER A 28 -5.60 8.40 -8.49
C SER A 28 -5.02 7.91 -9.81
N SER A 29 -3.72 8.11 -10.02
CA SER A 29 -2.98 7.49 -11.11
C SER A 29 -2.80 5.99 -10.88
N LEU A 30 -2.80 5.54 -9.63
CA LEU A 30 -2.75 4.13 -9.25
C LEU A 30 -4.15 3.52 -9.29
N ASN A 31 -4.22 2.21 -9.57
CA ASN A 31 -5.47 1.47 -9.44
C ASN A 31 -5.67 1.01 -8.01
N ILE A 32 -6.51 1.72 -7.27
CA ILE A 32 -6.91 1.37 -5.91
C ILE A 32 -8.30 0.73 -5.98
N ARG A 33 -8.43 -0.56 -5.66
CA ARG A 33 -9.72 -1.26 -5.70
C ARG A 33 -10.20 -1.64 -4.32
N ASP A 34 -11.51 -1.68 -4.17
CA ASP A 34 -12.17 -2.26 -2.99
C ASP A 34 -12.24 -3.78 -3.18
N ILE A 35 -11.63 -4.54 -2.27
CA ILE A 35 -11.52 -6.00 -2.34
C ILE A 35 -12.16 -6.66 -1.12
N ASN A 36 -12.36 -7.97 -1.17
CA ASN A 36 -12.89 -8.73 -0.05
C ASN A 36 -11.80 -9.12 0.96
N LYS A 37 -12.18 -9.28 2.24
CA LYS A 37 -11.28 -9.83 3.27
C LYS A 37 -10.67 -11.20 2.92
N ARG A 38 -11.33 -11.99 2.06
CA ARG A 38 -10.82 -13.28 1.56
C ARG A 38 -9.61 -13.13 0.63
N GLU A 39 -9.37 -11.93 0.13
CA GLU A 39 -8.26 -11.58 -0.77
C GLU A 39 -7.06 -11.00 0.01
N LEU A 40 -7.16 -10.89 1.35
CA LEU A 40 -6.01 -10.64 2.23
C LEU A 40 -5.19 -11.93 2.39
N PHE A 41 -4.52 -12.34 1.33
CA PHE A 41 -3.77 -13.60 1.27
C PHE A 41 -2.67 -13.63 2.33
N ASN A 42 -2.53 -14.78 3.00
CA ASN A 42 -1.49 -15.05 4.01
C ASN A 42 -1.48 -14.09 5.22
N TYR A 43 -2.51 -13.27 5.42
CA TYR A 43 -2.64 -12.47 6.63
C TYR A 43 -2.86 -13.38 7.84
N PRO A 44 -2.15 -13.14 8.96
CA PRO A 44 -2.43 -13.81 10.22
C PRO A 44 -3.91 -13.62 10.62
N PRO A 45 -4.60 -14.64 11.16
CA PRO A 45 -6.01 -14.54 11.51
C PRO A 45 -6.34 -13.38 12.47
N ASN A 46 -5.41 -13.02 13.36
CA ASN A 46 -5.55 -11.90 14.29
C ASN A 46 -5.40 -10.51 13.65
N LEU A 47 -4.93 -10.44 12.40
CA LEU A 47 -4.79 -9.22 11.59
C LEU A 47 -5.82 -9.14 10.47
N ILE A 48 -6.77 -10.07 10.39
CA ILE A 48 -7.94 -9.92 9.52
C ILE A 48 -8.92 -8.94 10.18
N PRO A 49 -9.41 -7.90 9.47
CA PRO A 49 -10.31 -6.92 10.06
C PRO A 49 -11.67 -7.55 10.40
N ASN A 50 -12.12 -7.32 11.64
CA ASN A 50 -13.48 -7.66 12.11
C ASN A 50 -14.40 -6.44 12.20
N ASN A 51 -13.84 -5.24 12.13
CA ASN A 51 -14.55 -3.98 12.22
C ASN A 51 -14.85 -3.43 10.82
N GLU A 52 -15.72 -2.42 10.73
CA GLU A 52 -15.94 -1.69 9.48
C GLU A 52 -14.61 -1.12 8.97
N SER A 53 -14.21 -1.57 7.78
CA SER A 53 -12.90 -1.33 7.20
C SER A 53 -13.05 -1.17 5.69
N PHE A 54 -12.18 -0.36 5.08
CA PHE A 54 -11.98 -0.36 3.65
C PHE A 54 -10.81 -1.29 3.35
N ILE A 55 -11.06 -2.37 2.61
CA ILE A 55 -10.05 -3.37 2.26
C ILE A 55 -9.66 -3.13 0.82
N PHE A 56 -8.36 -3.06 0.54
CA PHE A 56 -7.89 -2.58 -0.75
C PHE A 56 -6.74 -3.40 -1.30
N ASP A 57 -6.57 -3.33 -2.62
CA ASP A 57 -5.31 -3.54 -3.30
C ASP A 57 -4.91 -2.29 -4.10
N ILE A 58 -3.62 -2.16 -4.37
CA ILE A 58 -3.02 -1.07 -5.15
C ILE A 58 -2.16 -1.68 -6.25
N ALA A 59 -2.43 -1.28 -7.49
CA ALA A 59 -1.70 -1.69 -8.68
C ALA A 59 -1.17 -0.46 -9.46
N ASP A 60 -0.24 -0.71 -10.39
CA ASP A 60 0.53 0.33 -11.11
C ASP A 60 -0.34 1.43 -11.74
N GLY A 61 -1.47 1.07 -12.35
CA GLY A 61 -2.39 2.02 -12.97
C GLY A 61 -3.74 1.41 -13.29
N PRO A 62 -4.71 2.17 -13.85
CA PRO A 62 -6.14 1.82 -13.92
C PRO A 62 -6.48 0.45 -14.53
N ASN A 63 -5.60 -0.08 -15.38
CA ASN A 63 -5.77 -1.36 -16.07
C ASN A 63 -4.87 -2.48 -15.54
N SER A 64 -4.04 -2.19 -14.52
CA SER A 64 -3.10 -3.13 -13.91
C SER A 64 -3.77 -3.92 -12.79
N ILE A 65 -3.36 -5.17 -12.64
CA ILE A 65 -3.85 -6.07 -11.59
C ILE A 65 -2.88 -6.23 -10.42
N ASN A 66 -1.64 -5.76 -10.59
CA ASN A 66 -0.56 -5.87 -9.62
C ASN A 66 0.32 -4.60 -9.66
N ALA A 67 1.22 -4.49 -8.68
CA ALA A 67 2.15 -3.38 -8.48
C ALA A 67 3.53 -3.72 -9.07
N GLU A 68 3.56 -4.25 -10.30
CA GLU A 68 4.78 -4.79 -10.92
C GLU A 68 5.90 -3.76 -10.90
N TYR A 69 5.64 -2.54 -11.34
CA TYR A 69 6.63 -1.46 -11.41
C TYR A 69 6.67 -0.60 -10.15
N LEU A 70 5.51 -0.34 -9.53
CA LEU A 70 5.35 0.58 -8.41
C LEU A 70 6.25 0.22 -7.21
N ILE A 71 6.42 -1.07 -6.95
CA ILE A 71 7.29 -1.57 -5.88
C ILE A 71 8.48 -2.41 -6.40
N ASP A 72 8.74 -2.41 -7.71
CA ASP A 72 10.04 -2.91 -8.19
C ASP A 72 11.12 -1.94 -7.70
N TYR A 73 12.13 -2.46 -7.00
CA TYR A 73 13.22 -1.65 -6.46
C TYR A 73 14.45 -1.58 -7.37
N SER A 74 14.32 -2.01 -8.63
CA SER A 74 15.36 -1.94 -9.64
C SER A 74 15.41 -0.57 -10.32
N GLU A 75 16.61 -0.07 -10.62
CA GLU A 75 16.76 1.11 -11.48
C GLU A 75 16.50 0.74 -12.94
N PHE A 76 15.60 1.46 -13.61
CA PHE A 76 15.34 1.28 -15.03
C PHE A 76 16.21 2.20 -15.90
N ALA A 77 16.44 1.83 -17.16
CA ALA A 77 17.13 2.72 -18.09
C ALA A 77 16.26 3.96 -18.37
N PRO A 78 16.86 5.16 -18.57
CA PRO A 78 16.12 6.42 -18.77
C PRO A 78 15.09 6.42 -19.91
N ASP A 79 15.27 5.55 -20.90
CA ASP A 79 14.44 5.38 -22.10
C ASP A 79 13.39 4.26 -21.97
N THR A 80 13.25 3.69 -20.76
CA THR A 80 12.27 2.64 -20.47
C THR A 80 10.88 3.24 -20.36
N ASP A 81 9.96 2.77 -21.21
CA ASP A 81 8.56 3.21 -21.24
C ASP A 81 7.70 2.36 -20.29
N ILE A 82 7.66 2.75 -19.01
CA ILE A 82 6.92 2.04 -17.93
C ILE A 82 5.86 2.92 -17.26
N ASP A 83 5.59 4.12 -17.78
CA ASP A 83 4.66 5.10 -17.19
C ASP A 83 4.96 5.49 -15.72
N PHE A 84 6.17 5.18 -15.24
CA PHE A 84 6.66 5.45 -13.89
C PHE A 84 8.06 6.08 -13.93
N PRO A 85 8.48 6.82 -12.88
CA PRO A 85 9.87 7.21 -12.71
C PRO A 85 10.83 6.02 -12.81
N THR A 86 12.03 6.22 -13.37
CA THR A 86 13.05 5.17 -13.46
C THR A 86 13.73 4.89 -12.13
N ASP A 87 13.77 5.88 -11.23
CA ASP A 87 14.28 5.74 -9.87
C ASP A 87 13.28 4.95 -9.00
N PRO A 88 13.68 3.80 -8.43
CA PRO A 88 12.82 2.98 -7.58
C PRO A 88 12.34 3.70 -6.31
N LYS A 89 13.11 4.65 -5.78
CA LYS A 89 12.70 5.43 -4.61
C LYS A 89 11.58 6.40 -4.93
N GLU A 90 11.63 7.02 -6.11
CA GLU A 90 10.55 7.90 -6.57
C GLU A 90 9.26 7.10 -6.80
N ARG A 91 9.34 5.88 -7.35
CA ARG A 91 8.18 4.98 -7.46
C ARG A 91 7.62 4.58 -6.10
N LEU A 92 8.49 4.21 -5.16
CA LEU A 92 8.07 3.88 -3.81
C LEU A 92 7.44 5.08 -3.09
N ASP A 93 7.94 6.29 -3.34
CA ASP A 93 7.35 7.53 -2.82
C ASP A 93 5.93 7.77 -3.33
N ILE A 94 5.61 7.38 -4.58
CA ILE A 94 4.23 7.43 -5.09
C ILE A 94 3.32 6.57 -4.21
N LEU A 95 3.71 5.31 -3.95
CA LEU A 95 2.93 4.43 -3.07
C LEU A 95 2.81 5.01 -1.66
N ILE A 96 3.91 5.43 -1.04
CA ILE A 96 3.91 5.97 0.33
C ILE A 96 3.02 7.22 0.41
N ASN A 97 3.08 8.12 -0.57
CA ASN A 97 2.22 9.29 -0.65
C ASN A 97 0.75 8.88 -0.77
N THR A 98 0.42 7.88 -1.60
CA THR A 98 -0.94 7.35 -1.70
C THR A 98 -1.45 6.82 -0.35
N LEU A 99 -0.64 6.05 0.38
CA LEU A 99 -1.02 5.56 1.71
C LEU A 99 -1.22 6.70 2.71
N ILE A 100 -0.35 7.73 2.68
CA ILE A 100 -0.48 8.94 3.51
C ILE A 100 -1.79 9.66 3.21
N ASP A 101 -2.12 9.88 1.94
CA ASP A 101 -3.37 10.53 1.53
C ASP A 101 -4.59 9.74 2.00
N MET A 102 -4.58 8.42 1.81
CA MET A 102 -5.67 7.55 2.27
C MET A 102 -5.85 7.64 3.79
N ILE A 103 -4.76 7.65 4.57
CA ILE A 103 -4.79 7.83 6.03
C ILE A 103 -5.39 9.19 6.39
N ASN A 104 -4.90 10.27 5.77
CA ASN A 104 -5.32 11.64 6.07
C ASN A 104 -6.78 11.89 5.71
N ILE A 105 -7.24 11.43 4.55
CA ILE A 105 -8.62 11.62 4.08
C ILE A 105 -9.60 10.85 4.97
N THR A 106 -9.24 9.63 5.36
CA THR A 106 -10.12 8.79 6.20
C THR A 106 -10.02 9.14 7.68
N ASN A 107 -8.99 9.88 8.10
CA ASN A 107 -8.64 10.14 9.49
C ASN A 107 -8.70 8.86 10.34
N THR A 108 -8.11 7.79 9.79
CA THR A 108 -8.07 6.47 10.42
C THR A 108 -7.15 6.48 11.63
N SER A 109 -7.43 5.60 12.59
CA SER A 109 -6.48 5.29 13.67
C SER A 109 -5.49 4.18 13.32
N LYS A 110 -5.75 3.43 12.24
CA LYS A 110 -4.92 2.30 11.84
C LYS A 110 -5.07 1.94 10.37
N MET A 111 -3.93 1.78 9.71
CA MET A 111 -3.80 1.11 8.42
C MET A 111 -2.97 -0.16 8.60
N VAL A 112 -3.36 -1.23 7.93
CA VAL A 112 -2.51 -2.41 7.73
C VAL A 112 -2.26 -2.56 6.25
N VAL A 113 -1.01 -2.72 5.84
CA VAL A 113 -0.65 -2.88 4.43
C VAL A 113 0.50 -3.86 4.29
N SER A 114 0.40 -4.77 3.33
CA SER A 114 1.48 -5.69 2.96
C SER A 114 2.08 -5.27 1.64
N MET A 115 3.40 -5.35 1.55
CA MET A 115 4.18 -5.10 0.33
C MET A 115 5.02 -6.35 0.09
N THR A 116 4.65 -7.12 -0.93
CA THR A 116 5.14 -8.50 -1.10
C THR A 116 5.51 -8.80 -2.53
N GLN A 117 6.42 -9.73 -2.69
CA GLN A 117 6.67 -10.46 -3.92
C GLN A 117 6.05 -11.85 -3.77
N CYS A 118 5.17 -12.23 -4.69
CA CYS A 118 4.47 -13.51 -4.73
C CYS A 118 3.57 -13.76 -3.49
N ASN A 119 2.91 -12.72 -2.97
CA ASN A 119 1.98 -12.80 -1.84
C ASN A 119 2.57 -13.39 -0.54
N GLN A 120 3.90 -13.40 -0.35
CA GLN A 120 4.52 -13.93 0.85
C GLN A 120 4.63 -12.87 1.95
N ILE A 121 4.19 -13.23 3.16
CA ILE A 121 4.39 -12.42 4.37
C ILE A 121 5.39 -13.16 5.26
N GLU A 122 6.60 -12.65 5.32
CA GLU A 122 7.70 -13.20 6.12
C GLU A 122 7.90 -12.42 7.42
N THR A 123 7.62 -11.11 7.37
CA THR A 123 7.81 -10.20 8.50
C THR A 123 6.54 -9.41 8.76
N ILE A 124 6.25 -9.20 10.04
CA ILE A 124 5.20 -8.28 10.50
C ILE A 124 5.86 -7.20 11.33
N LYS A 125 5.60 -5.94 10.99
CA LYS A 125 6.10 -4.77 11.73
C LYS A 125 4.96 -3.91 12.20
N LYS A 126 5.03 -3.48 13.44
CA LYS A 126 4.14 -2.45 13.97
C LYS A 126 4.92 -1.14 14.04
N ILE A 127 4.41 -0.11 13.39
CA ILE A 127 5.07 1.19 13.26
C ILE A 127 4.08 2.33 13.48
N LYS A 128 4.59 3.51 13.80
CA LYS A 128 3.82 4.75 13.87
C LYS A 128 3.71 5.39 12.49
N PHE A 129 2.65 6.14 12.28
CA PHE A 129 2.47 6.93 11.05
C PHE A 129 3.65 7.88 10.77
N ALA A 130 4.19 8.52 11.82
CA ALA A 130 5.32 9.44 11.70
C ALA A 130 6.64 8.81 11.21
N GLU A 131 6.82 7.50 11.40
CA GLU A 131 8.02 6.76 10.96
C GLU A 131 7.78 5.92 9.70
N MET A 132 6.54 5.90 9.20
CA MET A 132 6.11 5.01 8.10
C MET A 132 7.00 5.12 6.86
N ARG A 133 7.26 6.35 6.41
CA ARG A 133 8.10 6.60 5.23
C ARG A 133 9.50 6.03 5.41
N ASP A 134 10.15 6.39 6.51
CA ASP A 134 11.55 6.04 6.77
C ASP A 134 11.74 4.53 6.93
N VAL A 135 10.82 3.87 7.64
CA VAL A 135 10.88 2.41 7.84
C VAL A 135 10.69 1.65 6.54
N ILE A 136 9.68 2.03 5.73
CA ILE A 136 9.40 1.35 4.46
C ILE A 136 10.58 1.52 3.50
N HIS A 137 11.11 2.74 3.34
CA HIS A 137 12.30 2.97 2.51
C HIS A 137 13.51 2.17 2.99
N ALA A 138 13.75 2.12 4.31
CA ALA A 138 14.85 1.35 4.86
C ALA A 138 14.74 -0.15 4.57
N ASP A 139 13.52 -0.70 4.58
CA ASP A 139 13.28 -2.11 4.23
C ASP A 139 13.55 -2.37 2.75
N PHE A 140 12.98 -1.57 1.85
CA PHE A 140 13.27 -1.70 0.42
C PHE A 140 14.77 -1.55 0.11
N ALA A 141 15.45 -0.58 0.73
CA ALA A 141 16.89 -0.40 0.59
C ALA A 141 17.70 -1.59 1.13
N LYS A 142 17.23 -2.26 2.18
CA LYS A 142 17.91 -3.44 2.75
C LYS A 142 17.76 -4.67 1.87
N TYR A 143 16.56 -4.92 1.35
CA TYR A 143 16.24 -6.14 0.59
C TYR A 143 16.48 -5.99 -0.92
N GLN A 144 16.58 -4.76 -1.41
CA GLN A 144 16.68 -4.41 -2.83
C GLN A 144 15.53 -5.01 -3.67
N ASN A 145 14.36 -5.23 -3.03
CA ASN A 145 13.15 -5.86 -3.56
C ASN A 145 11.97 -5.52 -2.63
N PRO A 146 10.71 -5.80 -3.02
CA PRO A 146 9.59 -5.86 -2.09
C PRO A 146 9.94 -6.67 -0.84
N PRO A 147 9.69 -6.15 0.37
CA PRO A 147 10.28 -6.69 1.60
C PRO A 147 9.52 -7.89 2.18
N ASN A 148 8.49 -8.43 1.49
CA ASN A 148 7.60 -9.47 2.02
C ASN A 148 7.10 -9.16 3.44
N THR A 149 6.77 -7.88 3.66
CA THR A 149 6.46 -7.35 5.00
C THR A 149 5.04 -6.83 5.06
N LEU A 150 4.34 -7.18 6.13
CA LEU A 150 3.07 -6.59 6.54
C LEU A 150 3.34 -5.54 7.62
N TYR A 151 2.91 -4.31 7.36
CA TYR A 151 3.03 -3.18 8.25
C TYR A 151 1.69 -2.91 8.92
N GLU A 152 1.66 -2.92 10.25
CA GLU A 152 0.58 -2.37 11.06
C GLU A 152 0.95 -0.94 11.46
N ILE A 153 0.38 0.05 10.76
CA ILE A 153 0.65 1.48 10.91
C ILE A 153 -0.37 2.09 11.86
N ILE A 154 0.09 2.55 13.02
CA ILE A 154 -0.74 3.21 14.04
C ILE A 154 -0.73 4.72 13.80
N CYS A 155 -1.93 5.29 13.62
CA CYS A 155 -2.16 6.70 13.39
C CYS A 155 -2.67 7.31 14.70
N GLU A 156 -1.78 8.00 15.42
CA GLU A 156 -2.04 8.65 16.72
C GLU A 156 -2.47 10.11 16.54
#